data_AF-L5KCV0-F1
#
_entry.id   AF-L5KCV0-F1
#
_cell.length_a   1.000
_cell.length_b   1.000
_cell.length_c   1.000
_cell.angle_alpha   90.00
_cell.angle_beta   90.00
_cell.angle_gamma   90.00
#
_symmetry.space_group_name_H-M   'P 1'
#
loop_
_entity.id
_entity.type
_entity.pdbx_description
1 polymer ?
#
loop_
_entity_poly.entity_id
_entity_poly.type
_entity_poly.pdbx_seq_one_letter_code
_entity_poly.pdbx_strand_id
1 'polypeptide(L)'
;MENIFHNFKGLLDSMTCNLRAKSFSIHFPLLEKYIKALQWIYGLATHQSLLDDLVSWKQTLEVSLLSPSQALKAQLNDTKGKVLGVLYQTVTATKALSSLGQQLLALTGLLLVLLGTGLFLKRYLDPCGWKFENVYITRQFVQFDERERHRQRPCVLPLNKKERKKYVVIPSFWMSPKERKNLGLFFLPILTHLYFWVLFVAIDFLLYRLIFSVSKHFQSLPALEVHLKLHKEEQGAQNIIHDSSFNISLFEPDCIPKPRFLLSKTWIPLSIILVILVILGLLSSFLMQLKMLVSASFYPSVQRKRIQYLHAKLLKKRSQQSVGEVKREPSLYFTKIHFWLPVLKTIRKKQMDTTNEGQP
;
A
#
# COMPACT_ATOMS: atom_id res chain seq x y z
N MET A 1 -3.71 -4.84 6.95
CA MET A 1 -4.97 -5.02 7.71
C MET A 1 -5.03 -6.35 8.47
N GLU A 2 -4.70 -7.49 7.86
CA GLU A 2 -4.77 -8.78 8.56
C GLU A 2 -3.81 -8.89 9.75
N ASN A 3 -2.61 -8.31 9.65
CA ASN A 3 -1.65 -8.21 10.76
C ASN A 3 -2.21 -7.39 11.94
N ILE A 4 -2.76 -6.20 11.67
CA ILE A 4 -3.39 -5.35 12.69
C ILE A 4 -4.51 -6.10 13.39
N PHE A 5 -5.40 -6.72 12.61
CA PHE A 5 -6.52 -7.50 13.14
C PHE A 5 -6.04 -8.62 14.06
N HIS A 6 -5.07 -9.42 13.62
CA HIS A 6 -4.56 -10.53 14.40
C HIS A 6 -3.87 -10.06 15.69
N ASN A 7 -3.04 -9.02 15.62
CA ASN A 7 -2.34 -8.50 16.80
C ASN A 7 -3.30 -7.84 17.79
N PHE A 8 -4.31 -7.12 17.31
CA PHE A 8 -5.34 -6.51 18.16
C PHE A 8 -6.25 -7.55 18.81
N LYS A 9 -6.68 -8.57 18.05
CA LYS A 9 -7.42 -9.71 18.59
C LYS A 9 -6.61 -10.44 19.67
N GLY A 10 -5.33 -10.71 19.40
CA GLY A 10 -4.43 -11.34 20.37
C GLY A 10 -4.27 -10.52 21.66
N LEU A 11 -4.22 -9.20 21.56
CA LEU A 11 -4.18 -8.31 22.72
C LEU A 11 -5.47 -8.39 23.54
N LEU A 12 -6.64 -8.35 22.89
CA LEU A 12 -7.94 -8.48 23.55
C LEU A 12 -8.11 -9.84 24.24
N ASP A 13 -7.71 -10.92 23.59
CA ASP A 13 -7.77 -12.26 24.15
C ASP A 13 -6.83 -12.39 25.36
N SER A 14 -5.63 -11.78 25.28
CA SER A 14 -4.68 -11.70 26.40
C SER A 14 -5.24 -10.95 27.61
N MET A 15 -5.80 -9.75 27.42
CA MET A 15 -6.41 -8.97 28.51
C MET A 15 -7.57 -9.72 29.16
N THR A 16 -8.42 -10.35 28.34
CA THR A 16 -9.56 -11.15 28.84
C THR A 16 -9.10 -12.37 29.62
N CYS A 17 -8.04 -13.05 29.16
CA CYS A 17 -7.42 -14.18 29.84
C CYS A 17 -6.86 -13.77 31.20
N ASN A 18 -6.09 -12.67 31.26
CA ASN A 18 -5.48 -12.20 32.50
C ASN A 18 -6.53 -11.79 33.54
N LEU A 19 -7.56 -11.04 33.14
CA LEU A 19 -8.66 -10.65 34.04
C LEU A 19 -9.38 -11.87 34.62
N ARG A 20 -9.61 -12.90 33.81
CA ARG A 20 -10.24 -14.15 34.26
C ARG A 20 -9.34 -14.91 35.23
N ALA A 21 -8.06 -15.08 34.90
CA ALA A 21 -7.10 -15.80 35.73
C ALA A 21 -6.93 -15.10 37.10
N LYS A 22 -6.69 -13.78 37.11
CA LYS A 22 -6.50 -13.03 38.35
C LYS A 22 -7.73 -12.97 39.24
N SER A 23 -8.92 -12.98 38.66
CA SER A 23 -10.14 -13.08 39.46
C SER A 23 -10.19 -14.35 40.31
N PHE A 24 -9.65 -15.47 39.84
CA PHE A 24 -9.59 -16.71 40.60
C PHE A 24 -8.37 -16.76 41.53
N SER A 25 -7.20 -16.35 41.03
CA SER A 25 -5.94 -16.40 41.79
C SER A 25 -5.87 -15.43 42.97
N ILE A 26 -6.62 -14.33 42.97
CA ILE A 26 -6.68 -13.42 44.12
C ILE A 26 -7.65 -13.95 45.19
N HIS A 27 -8.81 -14.46 44.78
CA HIS A 27 -9.86 -14.86 45.73
C HIS A 27 -9.55 -16.15 46.49
N PHE A 28 -9.00 -17.16 45.82
CA PHE A 28 -8.84 -18.49 46.41
C PHE A 28 -7.81 -18.53 47.56
N PRO A 29 -6.60 -17.96 47.43
CA PRO A 29 -5.59 -17.99 48.49
C PRO A 29 -5.96 -17.11 49.70
N LEU A 30 -6.58 -15.95 49.46
CA LEU A 30 -7.10 -15.09 50.53
C LEU A 30 -8.14 -15.84 51.37
N LEU A 31 -9.03 -16.57 50.71
CA LEU A 31 -10.07 -17.35 51.36
C LEU A 31 -9.49 -18.52 52.17
N GLU A 32 -8.53 -19.26 51.62
CA GLU A 32 -7.86 -20.36 52.34
C GLU A 32 -7.16 -19.86 53.61
N LYS A 33 -6.47 -18.71 53.53
CA LYS A 33 -5.80 -18.07 54.67
C LYS A 33 -6.79 -17.54 55.70
N TYR A 34 -7.91 -16.97 55.25
CA TYR A 34 -9.00 -16.51 56.13
C TYR A 34 -9.65 -17.67 56.88
N ILE A 35 -9.93 -18.79 56.19
CA ILE A 35 -10.45 -20.02 56.82
C ILE A 35 -9.45 -20.55 57.86
N LYS A 36 -8.15 -20.58 57.54
CA LYS A 36 -7.10 -20.98 58.50
C LYS A 36 -7.05 -20.05 59.72
N ALA A 37 -7.18 -18.73 59.53
CA ALA A 37 -7.25 -17.78 60.62
C ALA A 37 -8.48 -18.01 61.51
N LEU A 38 -9.65 -18.28 60.93
CA LEU A 38 -10.86 -18.62 61.68
C LEU A 38 -10.73 -19.94 62.44
N GLN A 39 -10.17 -20.98 61.83
CA GLN A 39 -9.90 -22.25 62.50
C GLN A 39 -8.93 -22.08 63.67
N TRP A 40 -7.92 -21.22 63.51
CA TRP A 40 -6.97 -20.89 64.57
C TRP A 40 -7.65 -20.13 65.73
N ILE A 41 -8.48 -19.12 65.45
CA ILE A 41 -9.25 -18.39 66.47
C ILE A 41 -10.17 -19.36 67.23
N TYR A 42 -10.85 -20.26 66.50
CA TYR A 42 -11.70 -21.28 67.09
C TYR A 42 -10.92 -22.23 68.00
N GLY A 43 -9.73 -22.67 67.58
CA GLY A 43 -8.83 -23.50 68.39
C GLY A 43 -8.26 -22.79 69.63
N LEU A 44 -8.19 -21.45 69.62
CA LEU A 44 -7.85 -20.66 70.81
C LEU A 44 -9.03 -20.57 71.78
N ALA A 45 -10.25 -20.39 71.27
CA ALA A 45 -11.47 -20.27 72.06
C ALA A 45 -11.83 -21.56 72.81
N THR A 46 -11.57 -22.73 72.22
CA THR A 46 -11.83 -24.03 72.85
C THR A 46 -10.92 -24.35 74.06
N HIS A 47 -9.81 -23.63 74.25
CA HIS A 47 -8.96 -23.78 75.43
C HIS A 47 -9.39 -22.91 76.63
N GLN A 48 -10.33 -21.97 76.45
CA GLN A 48 -10.92 -21.16 77.53
C GLN A 48 -12.25 -21.78 77.99
N SER A 49 -12.17 -23.04 78.41
CA SER A 49 -13.26 -23.87 78.93
C SER A 49 -13.72 -23.44 80.33
N LEU A 50 -14.23 -22.22 80.46
CA LEU A 50 -14.94 -21.75 81.66
C LEU A 50 -16.32 -21.13 81.37
N LEU A 51 -16.71 -21.01 80.10
CA LEU A 51 -17.98 -20.38 79.67
C LEU A 51 -18.83 -21.26 78.76
N ASP A 52 -18.56 -22.56 78.69
CA ASP A 52 -19.33 -23.49 77.84
C ASP A 52 -20.78 -23.72 78.30
N ASP A 53 -21.12 -23.36 79.56
CA ASP A 53 -22.46 -23.59 80.12
C ASP A 53 -23.45 -22.41 79.94
N LEU A 54 -23.01 -21.23 79.50
CA LEU A 54 -23.90 -20.06 79.40
C LEU A 54 -24.27 -19.61 77.98
N VAL A 55 -23.54 -20.03 76.93
CA VAL A 55 -23.84 -19.59 75.57
C VAL A 55 -23.59 -20.71 74.56
N SER A 56 -24.68 -21.27 74.03
CA SER A 56 -24.62 -22.20 72.89
C SER A 56 -24.25 -21.43 71.61
N TRP A 57 -23.00 -21.55 71.16
CA TRP A 57 -22.56 -21.00 69.87
C TRP A 57 -22.78 -22.02 68.75
N LYS A 58 -23.99 -22.01 68.16
CA LYS A 58 -24.29 -22.78 66.94
C LYS A 58 -24.14 -21.88 65.71
N GLN A 59 -22.92 -21.74 65.21
CA GLN A 59 -22.65 -20.99 63.97
C GLN A 59 -22.20 -21.92 62.85
N THR A 60 -23.07 -22.12 61.87
CA THR A 60 -22.71 -22.61 60.53
C THR A 60 -22.09 -21.45 59.76
N LEU A 61 -20.77 -21.52 59.56
CA LEU A 61 -20.04 -20.54 58.74
C LEU A 61 -20.39 -20.77 57.26
N GLU A 62 -21.42 -20.08 56.78
CA GLU A 62 -21.83 -20.12 55.38
C GLU A 62 -21.04 -19.05 54.61
N VAL A 63 -19.91 -19.46 54.01
CA VAL A 63 -19.08 -18.54 53.22
C VAL A 63 -19.62 -18.46 51.80
N SER A 64 -20.35 -17.38 51.51
CA SER A 64 -20.84 -17.11 50.16
C SER A 64 -19.71 -16.63 49.25
N LEU A 65 -19.44 -17.41 48.20
CA LEU A 65 -18.37 -17.16 47.25
C LEU A 65 -18.82 -16.09 46.24
N LEU A 66 -18.29 -14.86 46.32
CA LEU A 66 -18.41 -13.90 45.23
C LEU A 66 -17.44 -14.28 44.10
N SER A 67 -17.92 -15.12 43.18
CA SER A 67 -17.37 -15.23 41.82
C SER A 67 -17.36 -13.83 41.16
N PRO A 68 -16.42 -13.51 40.25
CA PRO A 68 -16.46 -12.26 39.49
C PRO A 68 -17.89 -12.02 39.02
N SER A 69 -18.45 -10.86 39.37
CA SER A 69 -19.88 -10.61 39.23
C SER A 69 -20.32 -11.02 37.82
N GLN A 70 -21.43 -11.75 37.69
CA GLN A 70 -21.98 -12.10 36.38
C GLN A 70 -22.11 -10.85 35.48
N ALA A 71 -22.31 -9.67 36.09
CA ALA A 71 -22.25 -8.35 35.47
C ALA A 71 -20.90 -8.02 34.80
N LEU A 72 -19.75 -8.22 35.46
CA LEU A 72 -18.42 -7.98 34.86
C LEU A 72 -18.17 -8.93 33.69
N LYS A 73 -18.53 -10.21 33.83
CA LYS A 73 -18.40 -11.21 32.76
C LYS A 73 -19.29 -10.85 31.56
N ALA A 74 -20.51 -10.38 31.81
CA ALA A 74 -21.42 -9.89 30.78
C ALA A 74 -20.85 -8.66 30.06
N GLN A 75 -20.31 -7.68 30.79
CA GLN A 75 -19.72 -6.48 30.17
C GLN A 75 -18.48 -6.77 29.31
N LEU A 76 -17.62 -7.69 29.74
CA LEU A 76 -16.46 -8.13 28.95
C LEU A 76 -16.89 -8.81 27.65
N ASN A 77 -17.87 -9.70 27.73
CA ASN A 77 -18.41 -10.40 26.56
C ASN A 77 -19.12 -9.42 25.60
N ASP A 78 -19.89 -8.47 26.12
CA ASP A 78 -20.56 -7.42 25.34
C ASP A 78 -19.53 -6.54 24.60
N THR A 79 -18.50 -6.07 25.30
CA THR A 79 -17.44 -5.24 24.70
C THR A 79 -16.68 -6.01 23.61
N LYS A 80 -16.33 -7.28 23.86
CA LYS A 80 -15.69 -8.15 22.87
C LYS A 80 -16.57 -8.33 21.63
N GLY A 81 -17.87 -8.57 21.82
CA GLY A 81 -18.86 -8.70 20.75
C GLY A 81 -18.95 -7.44 19.90
N LYS A 82 -19.06 -6.26 20.54
CA LYS A 82 -19.11 -4.95 19.85
C LYS A 82 -17.87 -4.71 19.00
N VAL A 83 -16.69 -4.90 19.57
CA VAL A 83 -15.41 -4.65 18.88
C VAL A 83 -15.23 -5.61 17.69
N LEU A 84 -15.46 -6.91 17.89
CA LEU A 84 -15.37 -7.90 16.81
C LEU A 84 -16.43 -7.65 15.73
N GLY A 85 -17.64 -7.21 16.10
CA GLY A 85 -18.70 -6.84 15.18
C GLY A 85 -18.27 -5.71 14.24
N VAL A 86 -17.75 -4.62 14.79
CA VAL A 86 -17.25 -3.47 14.00
C VAL A 86 -16.10 -3.88 13.07
N LEU A 87 -15.15 -4.68 13.58
CA LEU A 87 -14.05 -5.19 12.77
C LEU A 87 -14.51 -6.14 11.65
N TYR A 88 -15.48 -7.01 11.91
CA TYR A 88 -16.02 -7.91 10.90
C TYR A 88 -16.79 -7.15 9.82
N GLN A 89 -17.62 -6.19 10.22
CA GLN A 89 -18.35 -5.32 9.29
C GLN A 89 -17.39 -4.54 8.39
N THR A 90 -16.35 -3.92 8.95
CA THR A 90 -15.35 -3.17 8.17
C THR A 90 -14.59 -4.06 7.19
N VAL A 91 -14.16 -5.27 7.60
CA VAL A 91 -13.49 -6.22 6.69
C VAL A 91 -14.42 -6.69 5.57
N THR A 92 -15.68 -6.99 5.89
CA THR A 92 -16.66 -7.49 4.91
C THR A 92 -17.02 -6.41 3.90
N ALA A 93 -17.30 -5.19 4.38
CA ALA A 93 -17.56 -4.03 3.53
C ALA A 93 -16.36 -3.73 2.60
N THR A 94 -15.13 -3.82 3.12
CA THR A 94 -13.91 -3.63 2.31
C THR A 94 -13.78 -4.69 1.22
N LYS A 95 -14.07 -5.96 1.53
CA LYS A 95 -14.04 -7.05 0.54
C LYS A 95 -15.09 -6.87 -0.55
N ALA A 96 -16.32 -6.52 -0.18
CA ALA A 96 -17.40 -6.27 -1.13
C ALA A 96 -17.10 -5.05 -2.02
N LEU A 97 -16.56 -3.98 -1.44
CA LEU A 97 -16.14 -2.80 -2.19
C LEU A 97 -15.00 -3.13 -3.16
N SER A 98 -14.06 -4.00 -2.76
CA SER A 98 -12.95 -4.43 -3.59
C SER A 98 -13.41 -5.26 -4.80
N SER A 99 -14.34 -6.20 -4.62
CA SER A 99 -14.79 -7.07 -5.72
C SER A 99 -15.58 -6.28 -6.77
N LEU A 100 -16.54 -5.48 -6.32
CA LEU A 100 -17.33 -4.59 -7.19
C LEU A 100 -16.45 -3.53 -7.85
N GLY A 101 -15.55 -2.93 -7.06
CA GLY A 101 -14.61 -1.92 -7.54
C GLY A 101 -13.67 -2.46 -8.61
N GLN A 102 -13.15 -3.68 -8.45
CA GLN A 102 -12.24 -4.28 -9.43
C GLN A 102 -12.92 -4.49 -10.80
N GLN A 103 -14.15 -4.97 -10.81
CA GLN A 103 -14.90 -5.19 -12.05
C GLN A 103 -15.26 -3.86 -12.73
N LEU A 104 -15.70 -2.87 -11.95
CA LEU A 104 -16.00 -1.54 -12.47
C LEU A 104 -14.75 -0.85 -13.04
N LEU A 105 -13.62 -0.91 -12.33
CA LEU A 105 -12.34 -0.35 -12.78
C LEU A 105 -11.87 -1.00 -14.08
N ALA A 106 -12.03 -2.32 -14.23
CA ALA A 106 -11.69 -3.03 -15.46
C ALA A 106 -12.56 -2.57 -16.65
N LEU A 107 -13.88 -2.48 -16.44
CA LEU A 107 -14.81 -2.00 -17.46
C LEU A 107 -14.56 -0.54 -17.83
N THR A 108 -14.37 0.34 -16.85
CA THR A 108 -14.02 1.74 -17.07
C THR A 108 -12.69 1.88 -17.79
N GLY A 109 -11.69 1.08 -17.43
CA GLY A 109 -10.39 1.04 -18.10
C GLY A 109 -10.51 0.63 -19.57
N LEU A 110 -11.28 -0.42 -19.86
CA LEU A 110 -11.54 -0.87 -21.23
C LEU A 110 -12.27 0.22 -22.03
N LEU A 111 -13.32 0.81 -21.47
CA LEU A 111 -14.07 1.90 -22.11
C LEU A 111 -13.16 3.11 -22.40
N LEU A 112 -12.30 3.49 -21.46
CA LEU A 112 -11.37 4.60 -21.62
C LEU A 112 -10.35 4.33 -22.74
N VAL A 113 -9.85 3.09 -22.86
CA VAL A 113 -8.94 2.69 -23.95
C VAL A 113 -9.66 2.73 -25.31
N LEU A 114 -10.89 2.23 -25.39
CA LEU A 114 -11.69 2.23 -26.63
C LEU A 114 -12.04 3.67 -27.05
N LEU A 115 -12.59 4.47 -26.13
CA LEU A 115 -12.90 5.88 -26.37
C LEU A 115 -11.66 6.69 -26.73
N GLY A 116 -10.56 6.51 -26.00
CA GLY A 116 -9.29 7.18 -26.26
C GLY A 116 -8.74 6.85 -27.65
N THR A 117 -8.82 5.58 -28.05
CA THR A 117 -8.39 5.13 -29.38
C THR A 117 -9.30 5.67 -30.49
N GLY A 118 -10.62 5.62 -30.29
CA GLY A 118 -11.60 6.16 -31.24
C GLY A 118 -11.46 7.69 -31.42
N LEU A 119 -11.31 8.44 -30.33
CA LEU A 119 -11.08 9.89 -30.38
C LEU A 119 -9.74 10.25 -31.03
N PHE A 120 -8.69 9.47 -30.74
CA PHE A 120 -7.40 9.64 -31.39
C PHE A 120 -7.52 9.41 -32.90
N LEU A 121 -8.16 8.32 -33.33
CA LEU A 121 -8.32 8.02 -34.74
C LEU A 121 -9.19 9.06 -35.45
N LYS A 122 -10.29 9.48 -34.82
CA LYS A 122 -11.15 10.58 -35.31
C LYS A 122 -10.34 11.85 -35.57
N ARG A 123 -9.51 12.29 -34.61
CA ARG A 123 -8.65 13.47 -34.76
C ARG A 123 -7.52 13.28 -35.77
N TYR A 124 -6.98 12.06 -35.88
CA TYR A 124 -5.92 11.73 -36.82
C TYR A 124 -6.41 11.77 -38.27
N LEU A 125 -7.62 11.26 -38.52
CA LEU A 125 -8.25 11.17 -39.84
C LEU A 125 -9.04 12.43 -40.24
N ASP A 126 -9.23 13.36 -39.30
CA ASP A 126 -9.92 14.63 -39.53
C ASP A 126 -9.34 15.38 -40.77
N PRO A 127 -10.15 16.13 -41.53
CA PRO A 127 -9.65 16.97 -42.62
C PRO A 127 -8.49 17.91 -42.22
N CYS A 128 -8.47 18.36 -40.96
CA CYS A 128 -7.39 19.16 -40.35
C CYS A 128 -6.34 18.33 -39.58
N GLY A 129 -6.41 16.99 -39.65
CA GLY A 129 -5.54 16.05 -38.93
C GLY A 129 -4.05 16.18 -39.27
N TRP A 130 -3.70 16.87 -40.37
CA TRP A 130 -2.31 17.18 -40.72
C TRP A 130 -1.62 18.12 -39.72
N LYS A 131 -2.37 18.89 -38.93
CA LYS A 131 -1.85 19.72 -37.81
C LYS A 131 -1.69 18.93 -36.51
N PHE A 132 -2.47 17.87 -36.33
CA PHE A 132 -2.62 17.16 -35.06
C PHE A 132 -1.36 16.35 -34.70
N GLU A 133 -0.75 16.68 -33.55
CA GLU A 133 0.46 16.03 -33.02
C GLU A 133 1.56 15.79 -34.07
N ASN A 134 1.72 16.74 -35.01
CA ASN A 134 2.70 16.64 -36.08
C ASN A 134 4.08 17.14 -35.62
N VAL A 135 4.64 16.39 -34.68
CA VAL A 135 5.90 16.69 -33.98
C VAL A 135 6.96 15.62 -34.24
N TYR A 136 6.55 14.48 -34.79
CA TYR A 136 7.41 13.34 -35.06
C TYR A 136 7.97 13.35 -36.48
N ILE A 137 9.28 13.18 -36.61
CA ILE A 137 9.98 12.99 -37.87
C ILE A 137 10.14 11.49 -38.10
N THR A 138 9.43 10.98 -39.10
CA THR A 138 9.46 9.56 -39.48
C THR A 138 10.47 9.30 -40.59
N ARG A 139 10.81 8.04 -40.84
CA ARG A 139 11.64 7.65 -41.99
C ARG A 139 11.04 8.11 -43.33
N GLN A 140 9.72 8.14 -43.46
CA GLN A 140 9.04 8.65 -44.65
C GLN A 140 9.26 10.16 -44.86
N PHE A 141 9.37 10.94 -43.77
CA PHE A 141 9.73 12.35 -43.83
C PHE A 141 11.15 12.53 -44.35
N VAL A 142 12.11 11.74 -43.86
CA VAL A 142 13.51 11.79 -44.32
C VAL A 142 13.60 11.48 -45.81
N GLN A 143 12.93 10.42 -46.28
CA GLN A 143 12.87 10.08 -47.71
C GLN A 143 12.17 11.14 -48.58
N PHE A 144 11.26 11.92 -47.99
CA PHE A 144 10.63 13.03 -48.70
C PHE A 144 11.60 14.21 -48.84
N ASP A 145 12.30 14.57 -47.75
CA ASP A 145 13.30 15.65 -47.77
C ASP A 145 14.48 15.33 -48.68
N GLU A 146 14.95 14.07 -48.70
CA GLU A 146 15.97 13.59 -49.65
C GLU A 146 15.53 13.74 -51.11
N ARG A 147 14.26 13.41 -51.42
CA ARG A 147 13.72 13.58 -52.79
C ARG A 147 13.65 15.04 -53.21
N GLU A 148 13.26 15.93 -52.31
CA GLU A 148 13.27 17.37 -52.60
C GLU A 148 14.71 17.90 -52.75
N ARG A 149 15.68 17.35 -51.99
CA ARG A 149 17.11 17.65 -52.16
C ARG A 149 17.62 17.29 -53.55
N HIS A 150 17.27 16.10 -54.04
CA HIS A 150 17.62 15.68 -55.40
C HIS A 150 16.99 16.56 -56.48
N ARG A 151 15.83 17.16 -56.19
CA ARG A 151 15.14 18.13 -57.07
C ARG A 151 15.62 19.56 -56.90
N GLN A 152 16.75 19.79 -56.21
CA GLN A 152 17.31 21.11 -55.92
C GLN A 152 16.35 22.07 -55.20
N ARG A 153 15.39 21.54 -54.43
CA ARG A 153 14.47 22.33 -53.61
C ARG A 153 14.99 22.47 -52.18
N PRO A 154 14.52 23.49 -51.41
CA PRO A 154 15.00 23.74 -50.05
C PRO A 154 14.77 22.54 -49.12
N CYS A 155 15.83 22.11 -48.43
CA CYS A 155 15.79 21.00 -47.48
C CYS A 155 15.62 21.47 -46.04
N VAL A 156 15.07 20.58 -45.22
CA VAL A 156 14.85 20.84 -43.78
C VAL A 156 15.87 20.11 -42.91
N LEU A 157 16.42 18.98 -43.33
CA LEU A 157 17.42 18.27 -42.52
C LEU A 157 18.85 18.77 -42.85
N PRO A 158 19.78 18.84 -41.86
CA PRO A 158 19.65 18.47 -40.44
C PRO A 158 18.90 19.50 -39.58
N LEU A 159 18.43 19.06 -38.40
CA LEU A 159 17.71 19.90 -37.44
C LEU A 159 18.67 20.72 -36.56
N ASN A 160 18.33 21.99 -36.31
CA ASN A 160 19.06 22.87 -35.41
C ASN A 160 18.86 22.46 -33.92
N LYS A 161 19.75 22.93 -33.04
CA LYS A 161 19.68 22.64 -31.58
C LYS A 161 18.31 23.03 -30.97
N LYS A 162 17.75 24.18 -31.36
CA LYS A 162 16.41 24.64 -30.92
C LYS A 162 15.30 23.71 -31.44
N GLU A 163 15.42 23.22 -32.68
CA GLU A 163 14.42 22.34 -33.32
C GLU A 163 14.43 20.93 -32.75
N ARG A 164 15.59 20.37 -32.41
CA ARG A 164 15.72 19.04 -31.78
C ARG A 164 15.04 18.93 -30.41
N LYS A 165 14.84 20.04 -29.70
CA LYS A 165 14.04 20.05 -28.46
C LYS A 165 12.54 19.96 -28.72
N LYS A 166 12.10 20.34 -29.92
CA LYS A 166 10.69 20.40 -30.30
C LYS A 166 10.26 19.19 -31.11
N TYR A 167 11.07 18.76 -32.09
CA TYR A 167 10.75 17.68 -33.02
C TYR A 167 11.56 16.43 -32.70
N VAL A 168 10.89 15.28 -32.68
CA VAL A 168 11.47 14.00 -32.25
C VAL A 168 11.54 13.06 -33.43
N VAL A 169 12.71 12.47 -33.67
CA VAL A 169 12.86 11.43 -34.70
C VAL A 169 12.39 10.09 -34.13
N ILE A 170 11.53 9.38 -34.85
CA ILE A 170 10.97 8.08 -34.42
C ILE A 170 11.30 6.94 -35.40
N PRO A 171 11.56 5.71 -34.90
CA PRO A 171 11.55 5.33 -33.48
C PRO A 171 12.83 5.76 -32.76
N SER A 172 12.69 6.18 -31.50
CA SER A 172 13.80 6.47 -30.60
C SER A 172 13.47 6.01 -29.18
N PHE A 173 14.48 5.49 -28.48
CA PHE A 173 14.39 5.16 -27.05
C PHE A 173 14.42 6.41 -26.16
N TRP A 174 14.82 7.55 -26.72
CA TRP A 174 14.99 8.80 -25.97
C TRP A 174 13.67 9.53 -25.84
N MET A 175 13.28 9.83 -24.61
CA MET A 175 12.05 10.55 -24.31
C MET A 175 12.18 12.04 -24.60
N SER A 176 11.13 12.61 -25.20
CA SER A 176 10.99 14.05 -25.36
C SER A 176 10.89 14.76 -23.99
N PRO A 177 11.37 16.02 -23.85
CA PRO A 177 11.13 16.81 -22.65
C PRO A 177 9.65 16.91 -22.25
N LYS A 178 8.73 16.93 -23.22
CA LYS A 178 7.29 16.92 -22.98
C LYS A 178 6.82 15.57 -22.42
N GLU A 179 7.32 14.48 -23.00
CA GLU A 179 7.01 13.12 -22.56
C GLU A 179 7.55 12.86 -21.16
N ARG A 180 8.75 13.37 -20.83
CA ARG A 180 9.35 13.23 -19.50
C ARG A 180 8.54 13.93 -18.40
N LYS A 181 7.93 15.09 -18.70
CA LYS A 181 7.01 15.75 -17.76
C LYS A 181 5.74 14.92 -17.54
N ASN A 182 5.15 14.41 -18.62
CA ASN A 182 3.96 13.56 -18.53
C ASN A 182 4.26 12.24 -17.80
N LEU A 183 5.45 11.68 -18.01
CA LEU A 183 5.93 10.52 -17.29
C LEU A 183 6.08 10.80 -15.78
N GLY A 184 6.62 11.96 -15.41
CA GLY A 184 6.67 12.39 -14.01
C GLY A 184 5.28 12.46 -13.38
N LEU A 185 4.29 13.00 -14.09
CA LEU A 185 2.89 13.03 -13.65
C LEU A 185 2.29 11.62 -13.51
N PHE A 186 2.68 10.66 -14.34
CA PHE A 186 2.28 9.26 -14.23
C PHE A 186 2.90 8.58 -12.99
N PHE A 187 4.14 8.92 -12.64
CA PHE A 187 4.83 8.35 -11.48
C PHE A 187 4.39 8.97 -10.14
N LEU A 188 3.84 10.19 -10.16
CA LEU A 188 3.37 10.87 -8.96
C LEU A 188 2.37 10.04 -8.12
N PRO A 189 1.27 9.50 -8.69
CA PRO A 189 0.36 8.65 -7.92
C PRO A 189 1.03 7.36 -7.41
N ILE A 190 1.94 6.78 -8.19
CA ILE A 190 2.70 5.59 -7.78
C ILE A 190 3.53 5.89 -6.53
N LEU A 191 4.21 7.04 -6.52
CA LEU A 191 5.02 7.49 -5.39
C LEU A 191 4.16 7.82 -4.15
N THR A 192 3.01 8.47 -4.34
CA THR A 192 2.09 8.74 -3.22
C THR A 192 1.55 7.45 -2.63
N HIS A 193 1.19 6.47 -3.46
CA HIS A 193 0.77 5.16 -2.96
C HIS A 193 1.92 4.49 -2.21
N LEU A 194 3.14 4.47 -2.76
CA LEU A 194 4.31 3.90 -2.09
C LEU A 194 4.54 4.55 -0.71
N TYR A 195 4.37 5.87 -0.59
CA TYR A 195 4.44 6.58 0.69
C TYR A 195 3.39 6.07 1.69
N PHE A 196 2.11 5.99 1.30
CA PHE A 196 1.07 5.45 2.18
C PHE A 196 1.36 3.99 2.56
N TRP A 197 1.87 3.18 1.65
CA TRP A 197 2.27 1.80 1.92
C TRP A 197 3.37 1.73 2.98
N VAL A 198 4.43 2.54 2.85
CA VAL A 198 5.50 2.64 3.85
C VAL A 198 4.96 3.10 5.19
N LEU A 199 4.04 4.08 5.20
CA LEU A 199 3.39 4.56 6.42
C LEU A 199 2.61 3.43 7.13
N PHE A 200 1.81 2.65 6.41
CA PHE A 200 1.09 1.51 7.01
C PHE A 200 2.04 0.46 7.59
N VAL A 201 3.15 0.18 6.91
CA VAL A 201 4.16 -0.76 7.42
C VAL A 201 4.83 -0.23 8.67
N ALA A 202 5.13 1.07 8.72
CA ALA A 202 5.67 1.70 9.91
C ALA A 202 4.68 1.59 11.09
N ILE A 203 3.39 1.82 10.86
CA ILE A 203 2.35 1.65 11.89
C ILE A 203 2.27 0.19 12.38
N ASP A 204 2.25 -0.78 11.48
CA ASP A 204 2.23 -2.21 11.83
C ASP A 204 3.47 -2.60 12.66
N PHE A 205 4.64 -2.07 12.30
CA PHE A 205 5.89 -2.31 13.02
C PHE A 205 5.88 -1.64 14.40
N LEU A 206 5.39 -0.40 14.51
CA LEU A 206 5.24 0.29 15.78
C LEU A 206 4.28 -0.45 16.72
N LEU A 207 3.14 -0.93 16.21
CA LEU A 207 2.20 -1.74 16.99
C LEU A 207 2.85 -3.05 17.47
N TYR A 208 3.57 -3.74 16.59
CA TYR A 208 4.35 -4.93 16.95
C TYR A 208 5.35 -4.62 18.08
N ARG A 209 6.11 -3.53 17.97
CA ARG A 209 7.09 -3.08 18.97
C ARG A 209 6.42 -2.74 20.30
N LEU A 210 5.27 -2.08 20.27
CA LEU A 210 4.50 -1.73 21.47
C LEU A 210 4.04 -3.00 22.19
N ILE A 211 3.38 -3.93 21.48
CA ILE A 211 2.91 -5.19 22.08
C ILE A 211 4.09 -5.98 22.62
N PHE A 212 5.19 -6.08 21.88
CA PHE A 212 6.39 -6.77 22.34
C PHE A 212 6.98 -6.15 23.62
N SER A 213 7.07 -4.82 23.68
CA SER A 213 7.57 -4.10 24.85
C SER A 213 6.67 -4.31 26.07
N VAL A 214 5.35 -4.22 25.88
CA VAL A 214 4.35 -4.45 26.93
C VAL A 214 4.42 -5.90 27.43
N SER A 215 4.49 -6.88 26.53
CA SER A 215 4.65 -8.30 26.89
C SER A 215 5.94 -8.53 27.70
N LYS A 216 7.06 -7.90 27.33
CA LYS A 216 8.31 -8.00 28.08
C LYS A 216 8.19 -7.35 29.46
N HIS A 217 7.52 -6.21 29.56
CA HIS A 217 7.30 -5.54 30.83
C HIS A 217 6.42 -6.39 31.76
N PHE A 218 5.34 -7.00 31.25
CA PHE A 218 4.50 -7.91 32.02
C PHE A 218 5.25 -9.14 32.55
N GLN A 219 6.24 -9.65 31.81
CA GLN A 219 7.11 -10.73 32.29
C GLN A 219 8.04 -10.30 33.44
N SER A 220 8.38 -9.01 33.49
CA SER A 220 9.31 -8.45 34.49
C SER A 220 8.62 -7.89 35.75
N LEU A 221 7.28 -7.88 35.80
CA LEU A 221 6.57 -7.34 36.95
C LEU A 221 6.80 -8.23 38.18
N PRO A 222 7.24 -7.66 39.33
CA PRO A 222 7.39 -8.41 40.55
C PRO A 222 6.03 -8.92 41.04
N ALA A 223 6.03 -10.08 41.70
CA ALA A 223 4.84 -10.54 42.40
C ALA A 223 4.50 -9.57 43.53
N LEU A 224 3.22 -9.24 43.68
CA LEU A 224 2.70 -8.45 44.79
C LEU A 224 2.66 -9.35 46.03
N GLU A 225 3.46 -9.03 47.03
CA GLU A 225 3.43 -9.68 48.34
C GLU A 225 2.34 -9.01 49.19
N VAL A 226 1.31 -9.78 49.54
CA VAL A 226 0.23 -9.31 50.42
C VAL A 226 0.44 -9.92 51.80
N HIS A 227 0.64 -9.04 52.80
CA HIS A 227 0.78 -9.44 54.20
C HIS A 227 -0.57 -9.38 54.91
N LEU A 228 -1.01 -10.52 55.44
CA LEU A 228 -2.12 -10.61 56.38
C LEU A 228 -1.55 -10.63 57.80
N LYS A 229 -1.73 -9.51 58.51
CA LYS A 229 -1.32 -9.35 59.91
C LYS A 229 -2.53 -9.37 60.83
N LEU A 230 -2.59 -10.38 61.70
CA LEU A 230 -3.56 -10.44 62.79
C LEU A 230 -3.01 -9.68 64.00
N HIS A 231 -3.72 -8.66 64.45
CA HIS A 231 -3.36 -7.87 65.63
C HIS A 231 -4.24 -8.31 66.82
N LYS A 232 -3.62 -8.48 67.99
CA LYS A 232 -4.35 -8.60 69.26
C LYS A 232 -4.09 -7.34 70.07
N GLU A 233 -5.16 -6.76 70.56
CA GLU A 233 -5.11 -5.61 71.45
C GLU A 233 -5.28 -6.11 72.88
N GLU A 234 -4.18 -6.13 73.65
CA GLU A 234 -4.23 -6.34 75.09
C GLU A 234 -3.73 -5.07 75.78
N GLN A 235 -4.60 -4.46 76.58
CA GLN A 235 -4.30 -3.36 77.51
C GLN A 235 -3.44 -2.22 76.89
N GLY A 236 -3.76 -1.79 75.66
CA GLY A 236 -3.15 -0.62 75.01
C GLY A 236 -1.85 -0.88 74.23
N ALA A 237 -1.35 -2.12 74.18
CA ALA A 237 -0.24 -2.50 73.30
C ALA A 237 -0.72 -3.43 72.18
N GLN A 238 -0.53 -3.03 70.92
CA GLN A 238 -0.83 -3.85 69.75
C GLN A 238 0.32 -4.84 69.50
N ASN A 239 0.07 -6.13 69.74
CA ASN A 239 1.03 -7.19 69.41
C ASN A 239 0.57 -7.96 68.16
N ILE A 240 1.47 -8.11 67.18
CA ILE A 240 1.25 -8.90 65.96
C ILE A 240 1.38 -10.38 66.32
N ILE A 241 0.32 -11.17 66.15
CA ILE A 241 0.27 -12.58 66.59
C ILE A 241 0.47 -13.55 65.43
N HIS A 242 0.03 -13.19 64.23
CA HIS A 242 0.20 -14.04 63.06
C HIS A 242 0.45 -13.15 61.83
N ASP A 243 1.64 -13.29 61.23
CA ASP A 243 2.01 -12.67 59.96
C ASP A 243 2.08 -13.77 58.90
N SER A 244 1.21 -13.68 57.90
CA SER A 244 1.26 -14.58 56.75
C SER A 244 1.34 -13.76 55.48
N SER A 245 2.42 -13.94 54.73
CA SER A 245 2.56 -13.37 53.39
C SER A 245 2.21 -14.39 52.31
N PHE A 246 1.68 -13.89 51.20
CA PHE A 246 1.51 -14.70 50.00
C PHE A 246 1.76 -13.83 48.76
N ASN A 247 2.38 -14.45 47.77
CA ASN A 247 2.80 -13.79 46.55
C ASN A 247 1.75 -13.97 45.46
N ILE A 248 1.19 -12.86 44.99
CA ILE A 248 0.28 -12.82 43.85
C ILE A 248 1.05 -12.26 42.66
N SER A 249 1.27 -13.05 41.62
CA SER A 249 1.81 -12.50 40.37
C SER A 249 0.83 -11.47 39.78
N LEU A 250 1.31 -10.31 39.35
CA LEU A 250 0.46 -9.24 38.79
C LEU A 250 -0.09 -9.58 37.39
N PHE A 251 0.59 -10.47 36.65
CA PHE A 251 0.17 -10.92 35.32
C PHE A 251 0.27 -12.44 35.19
N GLU A 252 -0.65 -13.05 34.43
CA GLU A 252 -0.66 -14.50 34.20
C GLU A 252 0.24 -14.87 33.00
N PRO A 253 1.27 -15.73 33.17
CA PRO A 253 2.27 -15.99 32.14
C PRO A 253 1.68 -16.63 30.87
N ASP A 254 0.66 -17.49 31.02
CA ASP A 254 -0.01 -18.15 29.90
C ASP A 254 -0.88 -17.18 29.07
N CYS A 255 -1.22 -16.02 29.62
CA CYS A 255 -2.05 -15.02 28.97
C CYS A 255 -1.22 -13.97 28.20
N ILE A 256 0.11 -14.08 28.10
CA ILE A 256 0.95 -13.07 27.45
C ILE A 256 0.76 -13.11 25.92
N PRO A 257 0.46 -11.96 25.27
CA PRO A 257 0.22 -11.95 23.83
C PRO A 257 1.54 -12.17 23.09
N LYS A 258 1.53 -13.10 22.13
CA LYS A 258 2.64 -13.36 21.21
C LYS A 258 2.42 -12.58 19.90
N PRO A 259 3.13 -11.46 19.68
CA PRO A 259 2.91 -10.64 18.50
C PRO A 259 3.42 -11.37 17.25
N ARG A 260 2.70 -11.22 16.12
CA ARG A 260 3.10 -11.78 14.82
C ARG A 260 3.30 -10.66 13.81
N PHE A 261 4.33 -10.82 12.97
CA PHE A 261 4.62 -9.90 11.88
C PHE A 261 4.73 -10.68 10.57
N LEU A 262 3.61 -10.82 9.84
CA LEU A 262 3.60 -11.46 8.53
C LEU A 262 3.72 -10.41 7.43
N LEU A 263 4.94 -10.05 7.05
CA LEU A 263 5.18 -9.10 5.96
C LEU A 263 5.07 -9.78 4.57
N SER A 264 5.46 -11.05 4.47
CA SER A 264 5.78 -11.72 3.19
C SER A 264 4.59 -11.95 2.27
N LYS A 265 3.42 -12.36 2.77
CA LYS A 265 2.27 -12.71 1.93
C LYS A 265 1.66 -11.53 1.17
N THR A 266 1.73 -10.32 1.70
CA THR A 266 1.16 -9.13 1.07
C THR A 266 2.19 -8.34 0.26
N TRP A 267 3.47 -8.38 0.67
CA TRP A 267 4.51 -7.57 0.03
C TRP A 267 4.96 -8.09 -1.33
N ILE A 268 5.04 -9.40 -1.51
CA ILE A 268 5.45 -10.01 -2.78
C ILE A 268 4.53 -9.55 -3.93
N PRO A 269 3.19 -9.74 -3.86
CA PRO A 269 2.31 -9.31 -4.95
C PRO A 269 2.32 -7.79 -5.14
N LEU A 270 2.43 -7.01 -4.06
CA LEU A 270 2.51 -5.55 -4.13
C LEU A 270 3.76 -5.08 -4.89
N SER A 271 4.91 -5.66 -4.55
CA SER A 271 6.18 -5.34 -5.21
C SER A 271 6.14 -5.68 -6.69
N ILE A 272 5.51 -6.81 -7.05
CA ILE A 272 5.32 -7.19 -8.47
C ILE A 272 4.47 -6.15 -9.20
N ILE A 273 3.33 -5.74 -8.62
CA ILE A 273 2.46 -4.71 -9.22
C ILE A 273 3.22 -3.40 -9.42
N LEU A 274 4.00 -2.96 -8.42
CA LEU A 274 4.80 -1.74 -8.50
C LEU A 274 5.81 -1.81 -9.65
N VAL A 275 6.55 -2.91 -9.77
CA VAL A 275 7.54 -3.12 -10.83
C VAL A 275 6.86 -3.09 -12.21
N ILE A 276 5.70 -3.75 -12.36
CA ILE A 276 4.93 -3.74 -13.62
C ILE A 276 4.50 -2.31 -13.98
N LEU A 277 3.99 -1.53 -13.03
CA LEU A 277 3.60 -0.14 -13.26
C LEU A 277 4.77 0.73 -13.71
N VAL A 278 5.96 0.52 -13.13
CA VAL A 278 7.18 1.23 -13.53
C VAL A 278 7.57 0.87 -14.96
N ILE A 279 7.56 -0.41 -15.30
CA ILE A 279 7.86 -0.88 -16.67
C ILE A 279 6.86 -0.28 -17.67
N LEU A 280 5.56 -0.34 -17.39
CA LEU A 280 4.52 0.26 -18.25
C LEU A 280 4.70 1.77 -18.42
N GLY A 281 5.05 2.48 -17.34
CA GLY A 281 5.38 3.90 -17.40
C GLY A 281 6.55 4.17 -18.35
N LEU A 282 7.64 3.42 -18.23
CA LEU A 282 8.81 3.57 -19.11
C LEU A 282 8.49 3.23 -20.58
N LEU A 283 7.66 2.20 -20.83
CA LEU A 283 7.23 1.82 -22.17
C LEU A 283 6.21 2.80 -22.79
N SER A 284 5.59 3.69 -22.02
CA SER A 284 4.51 4.57 -22.50
C SER A 284 4.90 5.44 -23.70
N SER A 285 6.12 6.02 -23.70
CA SER A 285 6.62 6.81 -24.83
C SER A 285 6.79 5.93 -26.07
N PHE A 286 7.35 4.73 -25.91
CA PHE A 286 7.50 3.78 -27.00
C PHE A 286 6.15 3.35 -27.59
N LEU A 287 5.15 3.07 -26.74
CA LEU A 287 3.80 2.72 -27.18
C LEU A 287 3.14 3.88 -27.96
N MET A 288 3.38 5.12 -27.56
CA MET A 288 2.90 6.29 -28.30
C MET A 288 3.56 6.39 -29.68
N GLN A 289 4.88 6.19 -29.78
CA GLN A 289 5.59 6.17 -31.05
C GLN A 289 5.10 5.04 -31.96
N LEU A 290 4.88 3.85 -31.38
CA LEU A 290 4.33 2.71 -32.10
C LEU A 290 2.92 3.01 -32.62
N LYS A 291 2.05 3.58 -31.78
CA LYS A 291 0.70 4.02 -32.20
C LYS A 291 0.78 4.96 -33.41
N MET A 292 1.66 5.96 -33.36
CA MET A 292 1.87 6.89 -34.48
C MET A 292 2.39 6.19 -35.74
N LEU A 293 3.33 5.26 -35.60
CA LEU A 293 3.92 4.53 -36.73
C LEU A 293 2.90 3.57 -37.38
N VAL A 294 2.09 2.91 -36.56
CA VAL A 294 0.97 2.07 -36.99
C VAL A 294 -0.04 2.91 -37.77
N SER A 295 -0.50 4.05 -37.22
CA SER A 295 -1.43 4.94 -37.94
C SER A 295 -0.84 5.49 -39.24
N ALA A 296 0.47 5.80 -39.27
CA ALA A 296 1.16 6.21 -40.48
C ALA A 296 1.22 5.11 -41.55
N SER A 297 1.26 3.84 -41.14
CA SER A 297 1.24 2.68 -42.03
C SER A 297 -0.16 2.42 -42.61
N PHE A 298 -1.20 2.47 -41.77
CA PHE A 298 -2.58 2.20 -42.20
C PHE A 298 -3.18 3.35 -43.03
N TYR A 299 -2.77 4.60 -42.79
CA TYR A 299 -3.31 5.77 -43.47
C TYR A 299 -2.23 6.60 -44.19
N PRO A 300 -1.64 6.05 -45.28
CA PRO A 300 -0.51 6.69 -45.97
C PRO A 300 -0.87 8.02 -46.65
N SER A 301 -2.13 8.20 -47.06
CA SER A 301 -2.63 9.45 -47.67
C SER A 301 -2.60 10.62 -46.69
N VAL A 302 -3.08 10.40 -45.46
CA VAL A 302 -3.04 11.37 -44.36
C VAL A 302 -1.60 11.67 -43.96
N GLN A 303 -0.77 10.63 -43.86
CA GLN A 303 0.63 10.76 -43.50
C GLN A 303 1.44 11.58 -44.52
N ARG A 304 1.14 11.46 -45.82
CA ARG A 304 1.77 12.28 -46.86
C ARG A 304 1.46 13.77 -46.68
N LYS A 305 0.19 14.12 -46.42
CA LYS A 305 -0.23 15.50 -46.12
C LYS A 305 0.45 16.04 -44.85
N ARG A 306 0.59 15.20 -43.81
CA ARG A 306 1.32 15.54 -42.57
C ARG A 306 2.78 15.88 -42.85
N ILE A 307 3.46 15.06 -43.66
CA ILE A 307 4.88 15.28 -44.03
C ILE A 307 5.04 16.59 -44.80
N GLN A 308 4.23 16.81 -45.84
CA GLN A 308 4.27 18.03 -46.64
C GLN A 308 4.02 19.29 -45.79
N TYR A 309 3.01 19.25 -44.93
CA TYR A 309 2.74 20.38 -44.03
C TYR A 309 3.89 20.63 -43.05
N LEU A 310 4.43 19.57 -42.44
CA LEU A 310 5.54 19.71 -41.49
C LEU A 310 6.77 20.31 -42.16
N HIS A 311 7.08 19.85 -43.37
CA HIS A 311 8.19 20.35 -44.19
C HIS A 311 8.02 21.84 -44.51
N ALA A 312 6.87 22.23 -45.07
CA ALA A 312 6.55 23.62 -45.36
C ALA A 312 6.56 24.52 -44.10
N LYS A 313 6.05 24.00 -42.97
CA LYS A 313 6.05 24.71 -41.69
C LYS A 313 7.46 24.97 -41.15
N LEU A 314 8.37 24.01 -41.32
CA LEU A 314 9.77 24.14 -40.90
C LEU A 314 10.51 25.14 -41.79
N LEU A 315 10.33 25.05 -43.12
CA LEU A 315 10.90 26.03 -44.05
C LEU A 315 10.43 27.45 -43.76
N LYS A 316 9.11 27.65 -43.58
CA LYS A 316 8.54 28.96 -43.25
C LYS A 316 9.08 29.53 -41.92
N LYS A 317 9.26 28.68 -40.91
CA LYS A 317 9.86 29.13 -39.64
C LYS A 317 11.31 29.53 -39.79
N ARG A 318 12.09 28.80 -40.59
CA ARG A 318 13.50 29.14 -40.84
C ARG A 318 13.64 30.43 -41.63
N SER A 319 12.83 30.65 -42.67
CA SER A 319 12.86 31.91 -43.44
C SER A 319 12.47 33.12 -42.59
N GLN A 320 11.50 32.98 -41.69
CA GLN A 320 11.14 34.05 -40.75
C GLN A 320 12.24 34.31 -39.72
N GLN A 321 12.99 33.28 -39.32
CA GLN A 321 14.04 33.39 -38.32
C GLN A 321 15.37 33.90 -38.90
N SER A 322 15.68 33.60 -40.16
CA SER A 322 16.86 34.16 -40.86
C SER A 322 16.76 35.65 -41.13
N VAL A 323 15.54 36.22 -41.19
CA VAL A 323 15.33 37.68 -41.32
C VAL A 323 15.58 38.41 -39.99
N GLY A 324 15.53 37.70 -38.84
CA GLY A 324 15.74 38.28 -37.50
C GLY A 324 17.07 37.95 -36.81
N GLU A 325 17.77 36.89 -37.20
CA GLU A 325 19.07 36.48 -36.62
C GLU A 325 20.20 36.59 -37.68
N VAL A 326 20.61 37.82 -38.02
CA VAL A 326 21.91 38.06 -38.68
C VAL A 326 23.01 37.87 -37.63
N LYS A 327 23.93 36.92 -37.90
CA LYS A 327 25.06 36.44 -37.08
C LYS A 327 24.74 35.37 -36.02
N ARG A 328 24.96 34.10 -36.39
CA ARG A 328 25.66 33.10 -35.55
C ARG A 328 26.10 31.92 -36.41
N GLU A 329 27.38 31.56 -36.30
CA GLU A 329 28.08 30.57 -37.11
C GLU A 329 27.45 29.16 -37.12
N PRO A 330 27.68 28.38 -38.20
CA PRO A 330 27.17 27.02 -38.34
C PRO A 330 28.02 26.03 -37.54
N SER A 331 27.52 25.55 -36.40
CA SER A 331 28.17 24.47 -35.66
C SER A 331 27.95 23.10 -36.33
N LEU A 332 29.04 22.53 -36.85
CA LEU A 332 29.33 21.11 -37.17
C LEU A 332 28.14 20.17 -37.47
N TYR A 333 28.11 19.75 -38.74
CA TYR A 333 27.27 18.70 -39.30
C TYR A 333 27.51 17.35 -38.61
N PHE A 334 26.46 16.78 -38.00
CA PHE A 334 26.42 15.36 -37.64
C PHE A 334 25.36 14.65 -38.50
N THR A 335 25.85 13.83 -39.42
CA THR A 335 25.15 13.32 -40.61
C THR A 335 24.53 11.92 -40.44
N LYS A 336 24.19 11.47 -39.23
CA LYS A 336 23.58 10.13 -39.05
C LYS A 336 22.37 10.16 -38.14
N ILE A 337 21.20 10.11 -38.76
CA ILE A 337 19.95 9.73 -38.12
C ILE A 337 19.89 8.19 -38.15
N HIS A 338 20.22 7.53 -37.04
CA HIS A 338 20.09 6.07 -36.92
C HIS A 338 18.65 5.70 -36.55
N PHE A 339 17.92 5.07 -37.47
CA PHE A 339 16.61 4.47 -37.20
C PHE A 339 16.81 3.01 -36.77
N TRP A 340 16.48 2.69 -35.52
CA TRP A 340 16.88 1.44 -34.84
C TRP A 340 15.85 0.29 -34.92
N LEU A 341 15.04 0.20 -35.99
CA LEU A 341 14.11 -0.94 -36.16
C LEU A 341 14.14 -1.55 -37.58
N PRO A 342 14.67 -2.78 -37.75
CA PRO A 342 14.64 -3.52 -39.02
C PRO A 342 13.30 -4.22 -39.33
N VAL A 343 12.39 -4.36 -38.35
CA VAL A 343 11.27 -5.31 -38.42
C VAL A 343 10.15 -4.91 -39.41
N LEU A 344 10.05 -3.64 -39.81
CA LEU A 344 9.08 -3.20 -40.83
C LEU A 344 9.59 -3.30 -42.28
N LYS A 345 10.86 -3.73 -42.51
CA LYS A 345 11.38 -3.94 -43.86
C LYS A 345 10.76 -5.17 -44.56
N THR A 346 10.43 -6.21 -43.80
CA THR A 346 10.01 -7.50 -44.35
C THR A 346 8.56 -7.51 -44.84
N ILE A 347 7.66 -6.76 -44.20
CA ILE A 347 6.23 -6.72 -44.59
C ILE A 347 6.04 -6.02 -45.95
N ARG A 348 6.83 -5.00 -46.25
CA ARG A 348 6.73 -4.25 -47.53
C ARG A 348 7.33 -5.00 -48.71
N LYS A 349 8.38 -5.82 -48.50
CA LYS A 349 8.97 -6.63 -49.57
C LYS A 349 7.96 -7.68 -50.05
N LYS A 350 7.26 -8.32 -49.09
CA LYS A 350 6.23 -9.33 -49.38
C LYS A 350 5.03 -8.77 -50.14
N GLN A 351 4.65 -7.50 -49.93
CA GLN A 351 3.55 -6.85 -50.64
C GLN A 351 3.92 -6.34 -52.04
N MET A 352 5.21 -6.05 -52.26
CA MET A 352 5.72 -5.57 -53.55
C MET A 352 6.02 -6.73 -54.50
N ASP A 353 6.47 -7.87 -53.98
CA ASP A 353 6.68 -9.11 -54.76
C ASP A 353 5.33 -9.72 -55.22
N THR A 354 4.26 -9.67 -54.42
CA THR A 354 2.94 -10.17 -54.84
C THR A 354 2.21 -9.27 -55.84
N THR A 355 2.63 -8.02 -56.02
CA THR A 355 2.02 -7.11 -57.02
C THR A 355 2.72 -7.22 -58.39
N ASN A 356 3.93 -7.78 -58.44
CA ASN A 356 4.71 -7.91 -59.68
C ASN A 356 4.56 -9.28 -60.37
N GLU A 357 4.02 -10.31 -59.71
CA GLU A 357 3.75 -11.62 -60.33
C GLU A 357 2.35 -11.74 -60.98
N GLY A 358 1.64 -10.62 -61.14
CA GLY A 358 0.23 -10.60 -61.56
C GLY A 358 -0.06 -9.93 -62.91
N GLN A 359 0.89 -9.85 -63.84
CA GLN A 359 0.61 -9.42 -65.22
C GLN A 359 1.40 -10.26 -66.24
N PRO A 360 0.73 -11.16 -67.00
CA PRO A 360 1.27 -11.68 -68.25
C PRO A 360 1.28 -10.64 -69.37
#